data_AF-A0A4Y9SGV4-F1
#
_entry.id   AF-A0A4Y9SGV4-F1
#
_cell.length_a   1.000
_cell.length_b   1.000
_cell.length_c   1.000
_cell.angle_alpha   90.00
_cell.angle_beta   90.00
_cell.angle_gamma   90.00
#
_symmetry.space_group_name_H-M   'P 1'
#
loop_
_entity.id
_entity.type
_entity.pdbx_description
1 polymer ?
#
loop_
_entity_poly.entity_id
_entity_poly.type
_entity_poly.pdbx_seq_one_letter_code
_entity_poly.pdbx_strand_id
1 'polypeptide(L)'
;TRARWLKTAWHALTRPLNAWLLHFAALWLWHVPGFFQAALLHPGWHALQHASFLFPALLFWWAVLVDGGTSRSGALIYLFTTMLHTGALGALLALSSTIWYPAYGGAAMHYGLSALEDQQLGGLIMWVPGGLAYLLAALLLCAGWLAPQPQGKRT
;
A
#
# COMPACT_ATOMS: atom_id res chain seq x y z
N THR A 1 -16.73 -16.09 -25.20
CA THR A 1 -16.51 -14.62 -25.19
C THR A 1 -16.34 -14.04 -23.80
N ARG A 2 -17.23 -14.31 -22.81
CA ARG A 2 -17.06 -13.78 -21.44
C ARG A 2 -15.77 -14.20 -20.70
N ALA A 3 -15.36 -15.45 -20.87
CA ALA A 3 -14.12 -15.95 -20.25
C ALA A 3 -12.84 -15.30 -20.82
N ARG A 4 -12.88 -14.74 -22.04
CA ARG A 4 -11.70 -14.15 -22.68
C ARG A 4 -11.41 -12.74 -22.13
N TRP A 5 -12.45 -11.91 -21.97
CA TRP A 5 -12.27 -10.57 -21.38
C TRP A 5 -11.84 -10.64 -19.92
N LEU A 6 -12.36 -11.60 -19.15
CA LEU A 6 -11.95 -11.82 -17.76
C LEU A 6 -10.46 -12.16 -17.67
N LYS A 7 -9.98 -13.08 -18.52
CA LYS A 7 -8.55 -13.42 -18.58
C LYS A 7 -7.69 -12.24 -19.00
N THR A 8 -8.11 -11.49 -20.01
CA THR A 8 -7.37 -10.30 -20.47
C THR A 8 -7.32 -9.22 -19.40
N ALA A 9 -8.44 -8.95 -18.72
CA ALA A 9 -8.52 -7.99 -17.62
C ALA A 9 -7.65 -8.44 -16.45
N TRP A 10 -7.72 -9.72 -16.07
CA TRP A 10 -6.86 -10.29 -15.01
C TRP A 10 -5.38 -10.10 -15.35
N HIS A 11 -4.94 -10.56 -16.53
CA HIS A 11 -3.56 -10.40 -16.95
C HIS A 11 -3.11 -8.94 -17.02
N ALA A 12 -3.99 -8.02 -17.41
CA ALA A 12 -3.69 -6.59 -17.42
C ALA A 12 -3.54 -6.04 -15.99
N LEU A 13 -4.42 -6.42 -15.07
CA LEU A 13 -4.41 -5.95 -13.69
C LEU A 13 -3.26 -6.54 -12.86
N THR A 14 -2.85 -7.79 -13.14
CA THR A 14 -1.74 -8.44 -12.45
C THR A 14 -0.36 -8.09 -13.02
N ARG A 15 -0.27 -7.26 -14.07
CA ARG A 15 1.04 -6.75 -14.50
C ARG A 15 1.61 -5.89 -13.37
N PRO A 16 2.88 -6.10 -12.96
CA PRO A 16 3.46 -5.40 -11.80
C PRO A 16 3.32 -3.89 -11.84
N LEU A 17 3.55 -3.27 -13.01
CA LEU A 17 3.40 -1.83 -13.18
C LEU A 17 1.96 -1.36 -12.97
N ASN A 18 0.98 -2.10 -13.48
CA ASN A 18 -0.43 -1.72 -13.36
C ASN A 18 -0.93 -1.89 -11.93
N ALA A 19 -0.56 -3.00 -11.29
CA ALA A 19 -0.85 -3.24 -9.87
C ALA A 19 -0.23 -2.15 -8.99
N TRP A 20 1.02 -1.78 -9.26
CA TRP A 20 1.72 -0.68 -8.58
C TRP A 20 1.02 0.67 -8.80
N LEU A 21 0.68 1.02 -10.04
CA LEU A 21 -0.02 2.27 -10.37
C LEU A 21 -1.39 2.37 -9.70
N LEU A 22 -2.15 1.26 -9.68
CA LEU A 22 -3.45 1.21 -9.00
C LEU A 22 -3.29 1.40 -7.50
N HIS A 23 -2.28 0.77 -6.90
CA HIS A 23 -2.00 0.91 -5.47
C HIS A 23 -1.56 2.33 -5.10
N PHE A 24 -0.64 2.91 -5.89
CA PHE A 24 -0.22 4.31 -5.78
C PHE A 24 -1.41 5.26 -5.89
N ALA A 25 -2.20 5.15 -6.96
CA ALA A 25 -3.32 6.05 -7.22
C ALA A 25 -4.38 5.94 -6.12
N ALA A 26 -4.72 4.73 -5.66
CA ALA A 26 -5.68 4.55 -4.59
C ALA A 26 -5.23 5.22 -3.30
N LEU A 27 -3.99 4.97 -2.84
CA LEU A 27 -3.50 5.58 -1.60
C LEU A 27 -3.47 7.10 -1.67
N TRP A 28 -2.93 7.67 -2.75
CA TRP A 28 -2.82 9.12 -2.87
C TRP A 28 -4.19 9.81 -3.03
N LEU A 29 -5.09 9.23 -3.84
CA LEU A 29 -6.41 9.81 -4.07
C LEU A 29 -7.22 9.93 -2.77
N TRP A 30 -7.23 8.88 -1.95
CA TRP A 30 -7.99 8.90 -0.70
C TRP A 30 -7.40 9.76 0.39
N HIS A 31 -6.13 10.16 0.29
CA HIS A 31 -5.50 11.12 1.21
C HIS A 31 -5.57 12.57 0.71
N VAL A 32 -6.24 12.83 -0.41
CA VAL A 32 -6.66 14.19 -0.74
C VAL A 32 -7.76 14.61 0.24
N PRO A 33 -7.68 15.80 0.87
CA PRO A 33 -8.59 16.23 1.94
C PRO A 33 -10.08 16.08 1.63
N GLY A 34 -10.51 16.30 0.38
CA GLY A 34 -11.91 16.15 -0.01
C GLY A 34 -12.39 14.69 0.01
N PHE A 35 -11.61 13.77 -0.56
CA PHE A 35 -11.96 12.34 -0.60
C PHE A 35 -11.87 11.71 0.78
N PHE A 36 -10.82 12.04 1.54
CA PHE A 36 -10.65 11.55 2.90
C PHE A 36 -11.85 11.94 3.76
N GLN A 37 -12.23 13.23 3.76
CA GLN A 37 -13.37 13.70 4.54
C GLN A 37 -14.70 13.09 4.08
N ALA A 38 -14.91 12.91 2.78
CA ALA A 38 -16.10 12.23 2.27
C ALA A 38 -16.22 10.80 2.82
N ALA A 39 -15.09 10.07 2.91
CA ALA A 39 -15.06 8.75 3.51
C ALA A 39 -15.34 8.76 5.01
N LEU A 40 -14.94 9.80 5.76
CA LEU A 40 -15.29 9.91 7.18
C LEU A 40 -16.78 10.12 7.41
N LEU A 41 -17.41 10.92 6.55
CA LEU A 41 -18.79 11.36 6.75
C LEU A 41 -19.82 10.38 6.16
N HIS A 42 -19.42 9.56 5.18
CA HIS A 42 -20.33 8.68 4.46
C HIS A 42 -19.87 7.21 4.49
N PRO A 43 -20.65 6.29 5.09
CA PRO A 43 -20.28 4.87 5.19
C PRO A 43 -20.01 4.20 3.84
N GLY A 44 -20.72 4.60 2.77
CA GLY A 44 -20.50 4.08 1.43
C GLY A 44 -19.14 4.48 0.84
N TRP A 45 -18.73 5.74 1.05
CA TRP A 45 -17.41 6.22 0.65
C TRP A 45 -16.31 5.57 1.49
N HIS A 46 -16.55 5.38 2.79
CA HIS A 46 -15.65 4.62 3.67
C HIS A 46 -15.42 3.19 3.17
N ALA A 47 -16.49 2.47 2.82
CA ALA A 47 -16.38 1.11 2.30
C ALA A 47 -15.63 1.07 0.96
N LEU A 48 -15.90 2.04 0.07
CA LEU A 48 -15.20 2.14 -1.21
C LEU A 48 -13.71 2.43 -1.02
N GLN A 49 -13.34 3.27 -0.06
CA GLN A 49 -11.95 3.52 0.31
C GLN A 49 -11.25 2.21 0.72
N HIS A 50 -11.78 1.48 1.69
CA HIS A 50 -11.19 0.21 2.15
C HIS A 50 -11.07 -0.81 1.03
N ALA A 51 -12.10 -0.95 0.19
CA ALA A 51 -12.06 -1.82 -0.98
C ALA A 51 -10.93 -1.40 -1.94
N SER A 52 -10.81 -0.11 -2.23
CA SER A 52 -9.78 0.42 -3.12
C SER A 52 -8.36 0.37 -2.55
N PHE A 53 -8.18 0.17 -1.25
CA PHE A 53 -6.87 -0.15 -0.66
C PHE A 53 -6.58 -1.64 -0.77
N LEU A 54 -7.56 -2.48 -0.42
CA LEU A 54 -7.40 -3.93 -0.36
C LEU A 54 -7.16 -4.54 -1.76
N PHE A 55 -7.99 -4.21 -2.76
CA PHE A 55 -7.90 -4.85 -4.08
C PHE A 55 -6.55 -4.57 -4.78
N PRO A 56 -6.08 -3.32 -4.92
CA PRO A 56 -4.78 -3.04 -5.52
C PRO A 56 -3.61 -3.59 -4.69
N ALA A 57 -3.71 -3.60 -3.36
CA ALA A 57 -2.67 -4.21 -2.51
C ALA A 57 -2.53 -5.70 -2.79
N LEU A 58 -3.64 -6.44 -2.89
CA LEU A 58 -3.62 -7.87 -3.23
C LEU A 58 -3.02 -8.11 -4.62
N LEU A 59 -3.39 -7.29 -5.61
CA LEU A 59 -2.79 -7.37 -6.96
C LEU A 59 -1.29 -7.10 -6.93
N PHE A 60 -0.86 -6.09 -6.15
CA PHE A 60 0.55 -5.74 -6.01
C PHE A 60 1.35 -6.90 -5.42
N TRP A 61 0.92 -7.44 -4.29
CA TRP A 61 1.60 -8.56 -3.65
C TRP A 61 1.59 -9.82 -4.51
N TRP A 62 0.48 -10.09 -5.22
CA TRP A 62 0.42 -11.19 -6.19
C TRP A 62 1.45 -11.02 -7.30
N ALA A 63 1.51 -9.84 -7.93
CA ALA A 63 2.42 -9.56 -9.05
C ALA A 63 3.90 -9.62 -8.63
N VAL A 64 4.21 -9.20 -7.41
CA VAL A 64 5.59 -9.14 -6.89
C VAL A 64 6.05 -10.51 -6.35
N LEU A 65 5.19 -11.24 -5.64
CA LEU A 65 5.59 -12.45 -4.90
C LEU A 65 5.16 -13.77 -5.55
N VAL A 66 4.06 -13.80 -6.30
CA VAL A 66 3.41 -15.06 -6.71
C VAL A 66 3.44 -15.30 -8.21
N ASP A 67 3.16 -14.29 -9.03
CA ASP A 67 2.94 -14.43 -10.48
C ASP A 67 4.17 -14.98 -11.23
N GLY A 68 5.38 -14.86 -10.66
CA GLY A 68 6.63 -15.36 -11.25
C GLY A 68 7.10 -14.60 -12.49
N GLY A 69 6.28 -13.68 -13.02
CA GLY A 69 6.61 -12.84 -14.18
C GLY A 69 7.53 -11.65 -13.87
N THR A 70 7.80 -11.37 -12.60
CA THR A 70 8.66 -10.27 -12.15
C THR A 70 10.08 -10.76 -11.92
N SER A 71 11.09 -10.10 -12.52
CA SER A 71 12.49 -10.41 -12.24
C SER A 71 12.84 -10.10 -10.77
N ARG A 72 13.89 -10.74 -10.24
CA ARG A 72 14.37 -10.49 -8.87
C ARG A 72 14.63 -9.00 -8.61
N SER A 73 15.36 -8.34 -9.51
CA SER A 73 15.61 -6.89 -9.42
C SER A 73 14.33 -6.07 -9.55
N GLY A 74 13.40 -6.46 -10.43
CA GLY A 74 12.10 -5.81 -10.57
C GLY A 74 11.29 -5.86 -9.28
N ALA A 75 11.22 -7.02 -8.62
CA ALA A 75 10.50 -7.20 -7.36
C ALA A 75 11.05 -6.24 -6.27
N LEU A 76 12.38 -6.14 -6.15
CA LEU A 76 13.00 -5.19 -5.22
C LEU A 76 12.70 -3.73 -5.57
N ILE A 77 12.73 -3.37 -6.86
CA ILE A 77 12.38 -2.01 -7.32
C ILE A 77 10.93 -1.67 -6.95
N TYR A 78 9.99 -2.59 -7.19
CA TYR A 78 8.58 -2.37 -6.84
C TYR A 78 8.38 -2.26 -5.33
N LEU A 79 9.00 -3.11 -4.51
CA LEU A 79 8.92 -3.00 -3.06
C LEU A 79 9.53 -1.68 -2.56
N PHE A 80 10.70 -1.31 -3.07
CA PHE A 80 11.39 -0.07 -2.69
C PHE A 80 10.59 1.17 -3.09
N THR A 81 10.12 1.26 -4.33
CA THR A 81 9.32 2.41 -4.79
C THR A 81 7.97 2.50 -4.08
N THR A 82 7.37 1.36 -3.72
CA THR A 82 6.15 1.32 -2.90
C THR A 82 6.40 1.84 -1.50
N MET A 83 7.48 1.36 -0.86
CA MET A 83 7.93 1.87 0.42
C MET A 83 8.19 3.39 0.37
N LEU A 84 8.82 3.89 -0.69
CA LEU A 84 9.09 5.32 -0.87
C LEU A 84 7.80 6.14 -0.96
N HIS A 85 6.86 5.78 -1.85
CA HIS A 85 5.69 6.65 -2.05
C HIS A 85 4.71 6.58 -0.87
N THR A 86 4.58 5.42 -0.21
CA THR A 86 3.74 5.28 0.99
C THR A 86 4.39 5.97 2.20
N GLY A 87 5.71 5.83 2.34
CA GLY A 87 6.49 6.53 3.35
C GLY A 87 6.47 8.06 3.16
N ALA A 88 6.57 8.54 1.93
CA ALA A 88 6.46 9.97 1.61
C ALA A 88 5.09 10.53 2.02
N LEU A 89 4.01 9.81 1.70
CA LEU A 89 2.66 10.19 2.11
C LEU A 89 2.52 10.22 3.64
N GLY A 90 3.07 9.22 4.34
CA GLY A 90 3.05 9.16 5.81
C GLY A 90 3.87 10.30 6.44
N ALA A 91 5.05 10.57 5.91
CA ALA A 91 5.91 11.67 6.35
C ALA A 91 5.24 13.04 6.14
N LEU A 92 4.55 13.26 5.01
CA LEU A 92 3.80 14.50 4.77
C LEU A 92 2.76 14.75 5.87
N LEU A 93 2.04 13.72 6.31
CA LEU A 93 1.06 13.83 7.39
C LEU A 93 1.72 13.98 8.77
N ALA A 94 2.73 13.16 9.04
CA ALA A 94 3.47 13.13 10.32
C ALA A 94 4.21 14.44 10.61
N LEU A 95 4.71 15.09 9.57
CA LEU A 95 5.50 16.32 9.67
C LEU A 95 4.68 17.58 9.33
N SER A 96 3.37 17.45 9.09
CA SER A 96 2.52 18.61 8.82
C SER A 96 2.36 19.47 10.07
N SER A 97 2.44 20.79 9.88
CA SER A 97 2.08 21.80 10.89
C SER A 97 0.62 22.27 10.77
N THR A 98 -0.10 21.82 9.75
CA THR A 98 -1.49 22.19 9.48
C THR A 98 -2.40 20.97 9.49
N ILE A 99 -3.64 21.18 9.93
CA ILE A 99 -4.68 20.16 9.94
C ILE A 99 -5.24 20.03 8.52
N TRP A 100 -5.06 18.87 7.91
CA TRP A 100 -5.57 18.54 6.58
C TRP A 100 -6.99 17.97 6.65
N TYR A 101 -7.35 17.32 7.77
CA TYR A 101 -8.63 16.64 7.96
C TYR A 101 -9.39 17.17 9.19
N PRO A 102 -10.02 18.36 9.13
CA PRO A 102 -10.73 18.94 10.28
C PRO A 102 -11.83 18.04 10.85
N ALA A 103 -12.52 17.27 10.00
CA ALA A 103 -13.58 16.34 10.40
C ALA A 103 -13.09 15.17 11.30
N TYR A 104 -11.78 14.91 11.33
CA TYR A 104 -11.18 13.81 12.10
C TYR A 104 -11.06 14.13 13.61
N GLY A 105 -11.12 15.41 13.98
CA GLY A 105 -10.80 15.88 15.34
C GLY A 105 -11.73 15.39 16.47
N GLY A 106 -12.97 15.01 16.18
CA GLY A 106 -13.97 14.69 17.21
C GLY A 106 -13.64 13.46 18.07
N ALA A 107 -13.02 12.42 17.48
CA ALA A 107 -12.72 11.18 18.19
C ALA A 107 -11.40 11.26 18.98
N ALA A 108 -10.40 11.96 18.43
CA ALA A 108 -9.08 12.15 19.02
C ALA A 108 -9.12 12.88 20.37
N MET A 109 -10.07 13.80 20.54
CA MET A 109 -10.27 14.53 21.79
C MET A 109 -10.57 13.60 22.97
N HIS A 110 -11.14 12.42 22.73
CA HIS A 110 -11.40 11.43 23.79
C HIS A 110 -10.11 10.83 24.37
N TYR A 111 -9.00 10.88 23.62
CA TYR A 111 -7.68 10.43 24.03
C TYR A 111 -6.76 11.59 24.47
N GLY A 112 -7.30 12.81 24.60
CA GLY A 112 -6.54 13.99 24.97
C GLY A 112 -5.62 14.53 23.86
N LEU A 113 -5.80 14.06 22.62
CA LEU A 113 -5.05 14.51 21.46
C LEU A 113 -5.78 15.66 20.75
N SER A 114 -5.03 16.66 20.30
CA SER A 114 -5.52 17.61 19.31
C SER A 114 -5.71 16.94 17.95
N ALA A 115 -6.54 17.52 17.09
CA ALA A 115 -6.75 17.01 15.73
C ALA A 115 -5.46 16.99 14.90
N LEU A 116 -4.51 17.89 15.20
CA LEU A 116 -3.20 17.91 14.53
C LEU A 116 -2.32 16.74 15.01
N GLU A 117 -2.25 16.50 16.32
CA GLU A 117 -1.46 15.40 16.88
C GLU A 117 -1.97 14.03 16.41
N ASP A 118 -3.30 13.86 16.34
CA ASP A 118 -3.90 12.62 15.83
C ASP A 118 -3.58 12.38 14.34
N GLN A 119 -3.62 13.43 13.51
CA GLN A 119 -3.18 13.34 12.12
C GLN A 119 -1.69 12.98 12.02
N GLN A 120 -0.83 13.62 12.83
CA GLN A 120 0.59 13.35 12.83
C GLN A 120 0.89 11.91 13.25
N LEU A 121 0.19 11.42 14.28
CA LEU A 121 0.26 10.03 14.74
C LEU A 121 -0.20 9.06 13.65
N GLY A 122 -1.30 9.36 12.95
CA GLY A 122 -1.76 8.59 11.80
C GLY A 122 -0.71 8.52 10.69
N GLY A 123 -0.06 9.65 10.38
CA GLY A 123 1.07 9.70 9.45
C GLY A 123 2.26 8.84 9.88
N LEU A 124 2.60 8.86 11.17
CA LEU A 124 3.69 8.07 11.75
C LEU A 124 3.39 6.56 11.67
N ILE A 125 2.15 6.16 11.97
CA ILE A 125 1.68 4.77 11.88
C ILE A 125 1.69 4.30 10.41
N MET A 126 1.31 5.16 9.47
CA MET A 126 1.37 4.81 8.05
C MET A 126 2.83 4.67 7.57
N TRP A 127 3.73 5.53 8.03
CA TRP A 127 5.12 5.55 7.59
C TRP A 127 5.95 4.41 8.18
N VAL A 128 6.02 4.29 9.50
CA VAL A 128 7.01 3.43 10.17
C VAL A 128 6.63 1.95 10.06
N PRO A 129 5.47 1.49 10.57
CA PRO A 129 4.98 0.12 10.33
C PRO A 129 4.89 -0.28 8.85
N GLY A 130 4.35 0.61 8.01
CA GLY A 130 4.19 0.34 6.57
C GLY A 130 5.54 0.14 5.89
N GLY A 131 6.49 1.05 6.14
CA GLY A 131 7.84 0.95 5.59
C GLY A 131 8.57 -0.30 6.06
N LEU A 132 8.43 -0.66 7.34
CA LEU A 132 9.02 -1.88 7.89
C LEU A 132 8.49 -3.14 7.21
N ALA A 133 7.20 -3.21 6.88
CA ALA A 133 6.62 -4.35 6.18
C ALA A 133 7.25 -4.57 4.79
N TYR A 134 7.41 -3.51 3.99
CA TYR A 134 8.06 -3.60 2.69
C TYR A 134 9.56 -3.94 2.79
N LEU A 135 10.25 -3.36 3.78
CA LEU A 135 11.66 -3.67 4.04
C LEU A 135 11.85 -5.14 4.40
N LEU A 136 11.04 -5.67 5.32
CA LEU A 136 11.09 -7.08 5.71
C LEU A 136 10.81 -8.00 4.52
N ALA A 137 9.79 -7.69 3.71
CA ALA A 137 9.51 -8.47 2.49
C ALA A 137 10.71 -8.50 1.53
N ALA A 138 11.35 -7.36 1.30
CA ALA A 138 12.54 -7.26 0.44
C ALA A 138 13.72 -8.07 1.00
N LEU A 139 13.98 -7.98 2.32
CA LEU A 139 15.03 -8.73 2.99
C LEU A 139 14.79 -10.25 2.93
N LEU A 140 13.55 -10.70 3.14
CA LEU A 140 13.19 -12.11 3.06
C LEU A 140 13.34 -12.66 1.64
N LEU A 141 13.00 -11.88 0.61
CA LEU A 141 13.25 -12.25 -0.78
C LEU A 141 14.75 -12.41 -1.07
N CYS A 142 15.55 -11.42 -0.66
CA CYS A 142 17.00 -11.48 -0.81
C CYS A 142 17.60 -12.70 -0.08
N ALA A 143 17.18 -12.96 1.16
CA ALA A 143 17.63 -14.12 1.92
C ALA A 143 17.26 -15.43 1.23
N GLY A 144 16.04 -15.56 0.70
CA GLY A 144 15.59 -16.72 -0.05
C GLY A 144 16.37 -16.97 -1.34
N TRP A 145 16.86 -15.91 -2.01
CA TRP A 145 17.67 -16.03 -3.21
C TRP A 145 19.14 -16.40 -2.93
N LEU A 146 19.65 -16.03 -1.76
CA LEU A 146 21.00 -16.34 -1.30
C LEU A 146 21.10 -17.70 -0.61
N ALA A 147 19.97 -18.26 -0.15
CA ALA A 147 19.92 -19.55 0.50
C ALA A 147 20.45 -20.66 -0.43
N PRO A 148 21.36 -21.53 0.05
CA PRO A 148 21.85 -22.67 -0.71
C PRO A 148 20.68 -23.57 -1.15
N GLN A 149 20.64 -23.93 -2.44
CA GLN A 149 19.67 -24.89 -2.93
C GLN A 149 19.99 -26.26 -2.32
N PRO A 150 19.04 -26.94 -1.65
CA PRO A 150 19.29 -28.28 -1.15
C PRO A 150 19.67 -29.18 -2.33
N GLN A 151 20.86 -29.80 -2.24
CA GLN A 151 21.34 -30.72 -3.26
C GLN A 151 20.33 -31.85 -3.40
N GLY A 152 19.53 -31.82 -4.46
CA GLY A 152 18.62 -32.90 -4.80
C GLY A 152 19.43 -34.17 -4.97
N LYS A 153 19.09 -35.21 -4.19
CA LYS A 153 19.65 -36.56 -4.37
C LYS A 153 19.39 -36.98 -5.82
N ARG A 154 20.43 -36.97 -6.64
CA ARG A 154 20.45 -37.66 -7.93
C ARG A 154 20.38 -39.16 -7.60
N THR A 155 19.20 -39.74 -7.68
CA THR A 155 19.02 -41.20 -7.81
C THR A 155 19.21 -41.59 -9.27
#